data_AF-A0A4P7BZ50-F1
#
_entry.id   AF-A0A4P7BZ50-F1
#
_cell.length_a   1.000
_cell.length_b   1.000
_cell.length_c   1.000
_cell.angle_alpha   90.00
_cell.angle_beta   90.00
_cell.angle_gamma   90.00
#
_symmetry.space_group_name_H-M   'P 1'
#
loop_
_entity.id
_entity.type
_entity.pdbx_description
1 polymer ?
#
loop_
_entity_poly.entity_id
_entity_poly.type
_entity_poly.pdbx_seq_one_letter_code
_entity_poly.pdbx_strand_id
1 'polypeptide(L)'
;MGTEVPHALWVSLVGATVVLAALIKTLFARMGIPALAGYLLLGFLLRLADLRWGLLTEPVRYAFAFLADMGVVALLFEVGLKSHPAALAQKLPRASFIWLGDITLSALFGYAGAYYGLRLPLIPSLVVATALTATSVGVSVAAWQQAINSPNGLDN
;
A
#
# COMPACT_ATOMS: atom_id res chain seq x y z
N MET A 1 35.70 -4.59 24.30
CA MET A 1 35.57 -5.90 23.64
C MET A 1 34.19 -5.91 22.99
N GLY A 2 34.15 -5.89 21.65
CA GLY A 2 33.07 -5.32 20.84
C GLY A 2 31.70 -5.95 21.03
N THR A 3 30.70 -5.13 21.30
CA THR A 3 29.29 -5.50 21.17
C THR A 3 28.91 -5.37 19.70
N GLU A 4 29.36 -6.32 18.88
CA GLU A 4 28.81 -6.57 17.55
C GLU A 4 27.33 -6.93 17.74
N VAL A 5 26.42 -5.95 17.70
CA VAL A 5 25.00 -6.29 17.51
C VAL A 5 24.95 -6.94 16.12
N PRO A 6 24.76 -8.26 16.00
CA PRO A 6 25.25 -8.98 14.83
C PRO A 6 24.36 -8.66 13.64
N HIS A 7 24.93 -8.48 12.44
CA HIS A 7 24.19 -8.34 11.19
C HIS A 7 23.05 -9.38 11.03
N ALA A 8 23.20 -10.55 11.65
CA ALA A 8 22.18 -11.59 11.76
C ALA A 8 20.86 -11.12 12.39
N LEU A 9 20.87 -10.21 13.37
CA LEU A 9 19.66 -9.66 13.99
C LEU A 9 18.87 -8.78 13.02
N TRP A 10 19.55 -7.99 12.18
CA TRP A 10 18.89 -7.14 11.18
C TRP A 10 18.24 -7.98 10.09
N VAL A 11 18.97 -8.99 9.61
CA VAL A 11 18.46 -9.94 8.62
C VAL A 11 17.29 -10.73 9.19
N SER A 12 17.37 -11.19 10.45
CA SER A 12 16.29 -11.94 11.08
C SER A 12 15.05 -11.08 11.31
N LEU A 13 15.19 -9.79 11.64
CA LEU A 13 14.06 -8.88 11.78
C LEU A 13 13.34 -8.65 10.45
N VAL A 14 14.08 -8.33 9.39
CA VAL A 14 13.50 -8.14 8.05
C VAL A 14 12.86 -9.45 7.58
N GLY A 15 13.55 -10.58 7.73
CA GLY A 15 13.02 -11.89 7.39
C GLY A 15 11.75 -12.26 8.17
N ALA A 16 11.75 -12.05 9.49
CA ALA A 16 10.58 -12.27 10.34
C ALA A 16 9.41 -11.39 9.92
N THR A 17 9.68 -10.13 9.54
CA THR A 17 8.65 -9.21 9.03
C THR A 17 8.02 -9.72 7.74
N VAL A 18 8.83 -10.21 6.79
CA VAL A 18 8.34 -10.79 5.53
C VAL A 18 7.52 -12.05 5.78
N VAL A 19 7.99 -12.95 6.65
CA VAL A 19 7.25 -14.17 7.03
C VAL A 19 5.93 -13.81 7.70
N LEU A 20 5.94 -12.86 8.63
CA LEU A 20 4.73 -12.41 9.32
C LEU A 20 3.74 -11.76 8.35
N ALA A 21 4.20 -10.98 7.37
CA ALA A 21 3.35 -10.45 6.31
C ALA A 21 2.69 -11.60 5.50
N ALA A 22 3.43 -12.65 5.13
CA ALA A 22 2.88 -13.80 4.43
C ALA A 22 1.84 -14.58 5.28
N LEU A 23 2.10 -14.72 6.59
CA LEU A 23 1.15 -15.33 7.53
C LEU A 23 -0.11 -14.47 7.70
N ILE A 24 0.03 -13.16 7.82
CA ILE A 24 -1.11 -12.23 7.87
C ILE A 24 -1.96 -12.36 6.62
N LYS A 25 -1.33 -12.40 5.43
CA LYS A 25 -2.04 -12.57 4.16
C LYS A 25 -2.93 -13.82 4.18
N THR A 26 -2.39 -14.94 4.63
CA THR A 26 -3.12 -16.22 4.68
C THR A 26 -4.20 -16.25 5.76
N LEU A 27 -3.91 -15.69 6.95
CA LEU A 27 -4.86 -15.61 8.07
C LEU A 27 -6.04 -14.70 7.74
N PHE A 28 -5.78 -13.50 7.21
CA PHE A 28 -6.82 -12.52 6.90
C PHE A 28 -7.69 -12.97 5.72
N ALA A 29 -7.09 -13.64 4.73
CA ALA A 29 -7.85 -14.25 3.64
C ALA A 29 -8.85 -15.31 4.17
N ARG A 30 -8.48 -16.09 5.19
CA ARG A 30 -9.39 -17.06 5.82
C ARG A 30 -10.52 -16.40 6.63
N MET A 31 -10.26 -15.22 7.19
CA MET A 31 -11.25 -14.44 7.95
C MET A 31 -12.15 -13.56 7.05
N GLY A 32 -11.92 -13.52 5.74
CA GLY A 32 -12.64 -12.62 4.83
C GLY A 32 -12.25 -11.14 4.94
N ILE A 33 -11.12 -10.83 5.59
CA ILE A 33 -10.62 -9.47 5.76
C ILE A 33 -9.56 -9.17 4.68
N PRO A 34 -9.56 -7.98 4.04
CA PRO A 34 -8.51 -7.61 3.10
C PRO A 34 -7.12 -7.65 3.75
N ALA A 35 -6.17 -8.37 3.14
CA ALA A 35 -4.81 -8.50 3.66
C ALA A 35 -4.10 -7.15 3.89
N LEU A 36 -4.46 -6.12 3.14
CA LEU A 36 -3.95 -4.76 3.30
C LEU A 36 -4.13 -4.22 4.72
N ALA A 37 -5.29 -4.47 5.35
CA ALA A 37 -5.55 -4.04 6.73
C ALA A 37 -4.53 -4.67 7.69
N GLY A 38 -4.20 -5.94 7.48
CA GLY A 38 -3.20 -6.64 8.26
C GLY A 38 -1.77 -6.11 8.04
N TYR A 39 -1.42 -5.74 6.80
CA TYR A 39 -0.12 -5.12 6.52
C TYR A 39 0.03 -3.75 7.17
N LEU A 40 -1.03 -2.93 7.16
CA LEU A 40 -1.05 -1.64 7.85
C LEU A 40 -0.89 -1.81 9.36
N LEU A 41 -1.61 -2.77 9.94
CA LEU A 41 -1.49 -3.11 11.36
C LEU A 41 -0.08 -3.59 11.71
N LEU A 42 0.52 -4.45 10.88
CA LEU A 42 1.91 -4.91 11.05
C LEU A 42 2.89 -3.73 11.04
N GLY A 43 2.80 -2.84 10.04
CA GLY A 43 3.66 -1.66 9.95
C GLY A 43 3.49 -0.72 11.15
N PHE A 44 2.26 -0.52 11.61
CA PHE A 44 1.97 0.27 12.80
C PHE A 44 2.58 -0.35 14.07
N LEU A 45 2.43 -1.67 14.27
CA LEU A 45 3.03 -2.38 15.40
C LEU A 45 4.55 -2.37 15.37
N LEU A 46 5.16 -2.52 14.19
CA LEU A 46 6.61 -2.40 14.01
C LEU A 46 7.10 -1.00 14.38
N ARG A 47 6.38 0.05 13.97
CA ARG A 47 6.70 1.43 14.35
C ARG A 47 6.54 1.67 15.86
N LEU A 48 5.52 1.07 16.48
CA LEU A 48 5.32 1.17 17.92
C LEU A 48 6.43 0.46 18.71
N ALA A 49 6.86 -0.72 18.24
CA ALA A 49 7.99 -1.45 18.81
C ALA A 49 9.31 -0.68 18.64
N ASP A 50 9.50 -0.04 17.48
CA ASP A 50 10.67 0.81 17.19
C ASP A 50 10.81 1.98 18.17
N LEU A 51 9.71 2.65 18.53
CA LEU A 51 9.72 3.73 19.52
C LEU A 51 10.25 3.29 20.89
N ARG A 52 10.11 2.00 21.24
CA ARG A 52 10.54 1.47 22.54
C ARG A 52 11.92 0.83 22.51
N TRP A 53 12.28 0.16 21.41
CA TRP A 53 13.47 -0.67 21.32
C TRP A 53 14.48 -0.24 20.24
N GLY A 54 14.18 0.77 19.43
CA GLY A 54 15.08 1.29 18.38
C GLY A 54 15.45 0.25 17.33
N LEU A 55 14.51 -0.63 16.98
CA LEU A 55 14.73 -1.82 16.15
C LEU A 55 14.94 -1.48 14.67
N LEU A 56 14.32 -0.42 14.17
CA LEU A 56 14.41 -0.01 12.77
C LEU A 56 15.66 0.84 12.55
N THR A 57 16.84 0.27 12.72
CA THR A 57 18.11 0.95 12.43
C THR A 57 18.25 1.31 10.96
N GLU A 58 19.23 2.16 10.61
CA GLU A 58 19.43 2.60 9.23
C GLU A 58 19.58 1.46 8.21
N PRO A 59 20.33 0.38 8.49
CA PRO A 59 20.41 -0.77 7.59
C PRO A 59 19.07 -1.49 7.39
N VAL A 60 18.26 -1.59 8.44
CA VAL A 60 16.92 -2.21 8.38
C VAL A 60 15.97 -1.35 7.55
N ARG A 61 15.99 -0.03 7.75
CA ARG A 61 15.20 0.92 6.96
C ARG A 61 15.60 0.86 5.49
N TYR A 62 16.89 0.81 5.18
CA TYR A 62 17.40 0.66 3.82
C TYR A 62 16.91 -0.65 3.18
N ALA A 63 16.97 -1.77 3.92
CA ALA A 63 16.47 -3.05 3.43
C ALA A 63 14.97 -3.01 3.11
N PHE A 64 14.15 -2.40 3.98
CA PHE A 64 12.72 -2.23 3.72
C PHE A 64 12.44 -1.30 2.53
N ALA A 65 13.18 -0.18 2.41
CA ALA A 65 13.06 0.72 1.26
C ALA A 65 13.40 0.00 -0.05
N PHE A 66 14.49 -0.75 -0.07
CA PHE A 66 14.88 -1.56 -1.22
C PHE A 66 13.82 -2.62 -1.57
N LEU A 67 13.28 -3.34 -0.58
CA LEU A 67 12.18 -4.29 -0.80
C LEU A 67 10.92 -3.61 -1.33
N ALA A 68 10.60 -2.41 -0.84
CA ALA A 68 9.45 -1.63 -1.29
C ALA A 68 9.62 -1.22 -2.75
N ASP A 69 10.79 -0.69 -3.13
CA ASP A 69 11.08 -0.29 -4.52
C ASP A 69 11.00 -1.49 -5.46
N MET A 70 11.65 -2.61 -5.09
CA MET A 70 11.58 -3.85 -5.87
C MET A 70 10.15 -4.40 -5.96
N GLY A 71 9.37 -4.31 -4.87
CA GLY A 71 7.97 -4.72 -4.84
C GLY A 71 7.09 -3.87 -5.75
N VAL A 72 7.27 -2.54 -5.76
CA VAL A 72 6.55 -1.63 -6.65
C VAL A 72 6.91 -1.91 -8.11
N VAL A 73 8.20 -2.06 -8.42
CA VAL A 73 8.65 -2.40 -9.78
C VAL A 73 8.06 -3.73 -10.24
N ALA A 74 8.14 -4.78 -9.41
CA ALA A 74 7.59 -6.09 -9.73
C ALA A 74 6.06 -6.04 -9.93
N LEU A 75 5.34 -5.31 -9.08
CA LEU A 75 3.89 -5.15 -9.17
C LEU A 75 3.48 -4.42 -10.46
N LEU A 76 4.13 -3.30 -10.77
CA LEU A 76 3.84 -2.54 -11.99
C LEU A 76 4.18 -3.34 -13.25
N PHE A 77 5.26 -4.12 -13.21
CA PHE A 77 5.63 -5.02 -14.29
C PHE A 77 4.61 -6.14 -14.48
N GLU A 78 4.17 -6.78 -13.40
CA GLU A 78 3.13 -7.83 -13.45
C GLU A 78 1.81 -7.29 -14.00
N VAL A 79 1.38 -6.12 -13.54
CA VAL A 79 0.16 -5.45 -14.06
C VAL A 79 0.33 -5.11 -15.54
N GLY A 80 1.51 -4.64 -15.96
CA GLY A 80 1.84 -4.40 -17.36
C GLY A 80 1.75 -5.66 -18.22
N LEU A 81 2.29 -6.78 -17.77
CA LEU A 81 2.26 -8.07 -18.48
C LEU A 81 0.84 -8.64 -18.62
N LYS A 82 -0.03 -8.41 -17.64
CA LYS A 82 -1.44 -8.85 -17.66
C LYS A 82 -2.35 -7.92 -18.48
N SER A 83 -1.87 -6.72 -18.81
CA SER A 83 -2.65 -5.70 -19.52
C SER A 83 -2.65 -5.93 -21.02
N HIS A 84 -3.80 -5.75 -21.67
CA HIS A 84 -3.93 -5.80 -23.13
C HIS A 84 -3.88 -4.37 -23.69
N PRO A 85 -2.74 -3.90 -24.22
CA PRO A 85 -2.56 -2.49 -24.58
C PRO A 85 -3.56 -2.00 -25.63
N ALA A 86 -3.89 -2.85 -26.61
CA ALA A 86 -4.88 -2.51 -27.63
C ALA A 86 -6.30 -2.32 -27.05
N ALA A 87 -6.73 -3.21 -26.14
CA ALA A 87 -8.03 -3.12 -25.49
C ALA A 87 -8.09 -1.93 -24.50
N LEU A 88 -6.98 -1.61 -23.84
CA LEU A 88 -6.87 -0.45 -22.96
C LEU A 88 -6.96 0.86 -23.77
N ALA A 89 -6.23 0.96 -24.87
CA ALA A 89 -6.22 2.14 -25.74
C ALA A 89 -7.62 2.48 -26.28
N GLN A 90 -8.41 1.46 -26.64
CA GLN A 90 -9.79 1.65 -27.10
C GLN A 90 -10.72 2.20 -26.00
N LYS A 91 -10.48 1.85 -24.73
CA LYS A 91 -11.29 2.31 -23.59
C LYS A 91 -10.79 3.62 -23.00
N LEU A 92 -9.57 4.03 -23.33
CA LEU A 92 -8.90 5.20 -22.78
C LEU A 92 -9.70 6.50 -22.95
N PRO A 93 -10.28 6.86 -24.12
CA PRO A 93 -10.98 8.14 -24.28
C PRO A 93 -12.14 8.33 -23.30
N ARG A 94 -12.97 7.28 -23.12
CA ARG A 94 -14.10 7.31 -22.19
C ARG A 94 -13.62 7.25 -20.73
N ALA A 95 -12.60 6.44 -20.45
CA ALA A 95 -12.02 6.33 -19.11
C ALA A 95 -11.33 7.63 -18.67
N SER A 96 -10.65 8.33 -19.57
CA SER A 96 -9.94 9.58 -19.30
C SER A 96 -10.87 10.69 -18.83
N PHE A 97 -12.10 10.76 -19.35
CA PHE A 97 -13.08 11.75 -18.88
C PHE A 97 -13.49 11.51 -17.43
N ILE A 98 -13.77 10.24 -17.09
CA ILE A 98 -14.11 9.84 -15.71
C ILE A 98 -12.92 10.08 -14.78
N TRP A 99 -11.72 9.68 -15.22
CA TRP A 99 -10.47 9.89 -14.50
C TRP A 99 -10.17 11.36 -14.23
N LEU A 100 -10.42 12.25 -15.20
CA LEU A 100 -10.21 13.68 -15.02
C LEU A 100 -11.14 14.26 -13.95
N GLY A 101 -12.41 13.82 -13.94
CA GLY A 101 -13.36 14.19 -12.89
C GLY A 101 -12.91 13.69 -11.51
N ASP A 102 -12.52 12.41 -11.42
CA ASP A 102 -12.06 11.78 -10.19
C ASP A 102 -10.82 12.47 -9.61
N ILE A 103 -9.80 12.73 -10.45
CA ILE A 103 -8.60 13.46 -10.03
C ILE A 103 -8.93 14.88 -9.59
N THR A 104 -9.72 15.61 -10.37
CA THR A 104 -10.02 17.02 -10.06
C THR A 104 -10.77 17.11 -8.73
N LEU A 105 -11.76 16.25 -8.53
CA LEU A 105 -12.56 16.24 -7.32
C LEU A 105 -11.75 15.79 -6.10
N SER A 106 -10.97 14.71 -6.23
CA SER A 106 -10.11 14.20 -5.16
C SER A 106 -9.01 15.19 -4.78
N ALA A 107 -8.38 15.84 -5.76
CA ALA A 107 -7.39 16.88 -5.53
C ALA A 107 -8.01 18.09 -4.82
N LEU A 108 -9.19 18.54 -5.26
CA LEU A 108 -9.87 19.69 -4.68
C LEU A 108 -10.26 19.42 -3.22
N PHE A 109 -10.88 18.27 -2.94
CA PHE A 109 -11.24 17.90 -1.57
C PHE A 109 -10.03 17.64 -0.70
N GLY A 110 -8.99 16.98 -1.23
CA GLY A 110 -7.74 16.74 -0.51
C GLY A 110 -7.05 18.05 -0.13
N TYR A 111 -6.93 18.96 -1.09
CA TYR A 111 -6.39 20.30 -0.86
C TYR A 111 -7.24 21.10 0.13
N ALA A 112 -8.56 21.16 -0.06
CA ALA A 112 -9.45 21.94 0.79
C ALA A 112 -9.46 21.41 2.24
N GLY A 113 -9.50 20.09 2.41
CA GLY A 113 -9.41 19.45 3.72
C GLY A 113 -8.08 19.73 4.42
N ALA A 114 -6.96 19.62 3.70
CA ALA A 114 -5.64 19.88 4.25
C ALA A 114 -5.40 21.37 4.56
N TYR A 115 -5.75 22.25 3.63
CA TYR A 115 -5.46 23.69 3.71
C TYR A 115 -6.43 24.42 4.63
N TYR A 116 -7.74 24.18 4.49
CA TYR A 116 -8.74 24.88 5.31
C TYR A 116 -9.09 24.12 6.59
N GLY A 117 -9.22 22.79 6.51
CA GLY A 117 -9.59 21.95 7.66
C GLY A 117 -8.44 21.75 8.65
N LEU A 118 -7.30 21.25 8.16
CA LEU A 118 -6.12 20.96 8.98
C LEU A 118 -5.17 22.17 9.13
N ARG A 119 -5.44 23.27 8.41
CA ARG A 119 -4.63 24.50 8.41
C ARG A 119 -3.16 24.25 8.07
N LEU A 120 -2.90 23.28 7.18
CA LEU A 120 -1.54 22.98 6.73
C LEU A 120 -1.04 24.06 5.77
N PRO A 121 0.28 24.30 5.71
CA PRO A 121 0.86 25.17 4.69
C PRO A 121 0.56 24.68 3.27
N LEU A 122 0.78 25.55 2.28
CA LEU A 122 0.46 25.27 0.87
C LEU A 122 1.14 23.99 0.36
N ILE A 123 2.45 23.85 0.58
CA ILE A 123 3.23 22.72 0.06
C ILE A 123 2.71 21.37 0.62
N PRO A 124 2.59 21.15 1.94
CA PRO A 124 2.00 19.92 2.47
C PRO A 124 0.56 19.68 2.00
N SER A 125 -0.25 20.73 1.83
CA SER A 125 -1.62 20.58 1.34
C SER A 125 -1.67 20.06 -0.10
N LEU A 126 -0.76 20.52 -0.96
CA LEU A 126 -0.60 20.01 -2.32
C LEU A 126 -0.06 18.58 -2.35
N VAL A 127 0.80 18.20 -1.40
CA VAL A 127 1.26 16.81 -1.24
C VAL A 127 0.08 15.91 -0.89
N VAL A 128 -0.77 16.30 0.06
CA VAL A 128 -1.99 15.56 0.43
C VAL A 128 -2.95 15.46 -0.75
N ALA A 129 -3.19 16.56 -1.46
CA ALA A 129 -4.04 16.58 -2.64
C ALA A 129 -3.54 15.59 -3.71
N THR A 130 -2.25 15.64 -4.04
CA THR A 130 -1.62 14.72 -5.01
C THR A 130 -1.73 13.27 -4.54
N ALA A 131 -1.45 12.99 -3.27
CA ALA A 131 -1.53 11.64 -2.71
C ALA A 131 -2.94 11.05 -2.82
N LEU A 132 -3.98 11.86 -2.63
CA LEU A 132 -5.39 11.42 -2.75
C LEU A 132 -5.83 11.18 -4.20
N THR A 133 -5.13 11.72 -5.21
CA THR A 133 -5.43 11.43 -6.63
C THR A 133 -4.88 10.08 -7.10
N ALA A 134 -3.92 9.49 -6.37
CA ALA A 134 -3.32 8.22 -6.73
C ALA A 134 -4.27 7.06 -6.40
N THR A 135 -5.00 6.56 -7.39
CA THR A 135 -5.97 5.46 -7.22
C THR A 135 -5.35 4.09 -7.57
N SER A 136 -5.65 3.07 -6.75
CA SER A 136 -5.19 1.69 -6.98
C SER A 136 -6.35 0.76 -7.32
N VAL A 137 -6.71 0.73 -8.59
CA VAL A 137 -7.79 -0.14 -9.11
C VAL A 137 -7.50 -1.62 -8.80
N GLY A 138 -6.24 -2.05 -8.85
CA GLY A 138 -5.84 -3.43 -8.59
C GLY A 138 -6.14 -3.89 -7.16
N VAL A 139 -5.99 -3.02 -6.16
CA VAL A 139 -6.29 -3.35 -4.76
C VAL A 139 -7.80 -3.47 -4.56
N SER A 140 -8.58 -2.53 -5.09
CA SER A 140 -10.04 -2.53 -4.97
C SER A 140 -10.68 -3.72 -5.69
N VAL A 141 -10.20 -4.08 -6.89
CA VAL A 141 -10.68 -5.25 -7.65
C VAL A 141 -10.33 -6.55 -6.93
N ALA A 142 -9.12 -6.68 -6.38
CA ALA A 142 -8.73 -7.87 -5.63
C ALA A 142 -9.59 -8.06 -4.36
N ALA A 143 -9.87 -6.97 -3.63
CA ALA A 143 -10.76 -7.00 -2.47
C ALA A 143 -12.20 -7.34 -2.86
N TRP A 144 -12.71 -6.75 -3.95
CA TRP A 144 -14.04 -7.03 -4.48
C TRP A 144 -14.19 -8.50 -4.90
N GLN A 145 -13.22 -9.04 -5.64
CA GLN A 145 -13.23 -10.43 -6.09
C GLN A 145 -13.21 -11.41 -4.91
N GLN A 146 -12.50 -11.09 -3.84
CA GLN A 146 -12.50 -11.88 -2.59
C GLN A 146 -13.87 -11.83 -1.90
N ALA A 147 -14.54 -10.68 -1.91
CA ALA A 147 -15.88 -10.54 -1.34
C ALA A 147 -16.92 -11.39 -2.09
N ILE A 148 -16.95 -11.32 -3.44
CA ILE A 148 -17.92 -12.10 -4.24
C ILE A 148 -17.63 -13.60 -4.28
N ASN A 149 -16.38 -14.02 -4.09
CA ASN A 149 -16.00 -15.44 -4.04
C ASN A 149 -16.10 -16.03 -2.61
N SER A 150 -16.56 -15.25 -1.62
CA SER A 150 -16.75 -15.74 -0.25
C SER A 150 -17.99 -16.64 -0.16
N PRO A 151 -18.02 -17.65 0.74
CA PRO A 151 -19.10 -18.65 0.80
C PRO A 151 -20.51 -18.10 1.02
N ASN A 152 -20.65 -16.84 1.43
CA ASN A 152 -21.93 -16.18 1.69
C ASN A 152 -22.39 -15.26 0.54
N GLY A 153 -21.70 -15.29 -0.61
CA GLY A 153 -21.89 -14.33 -1.70
C GLY A 153 -22.99 -14.64 -2.73
N LEU A 154 -23.70 -15.78 -2.62
CA LEU A 154 -24.65 -16.24 -3.66
C LEU A 154 -25.96 -16.87 -3.15
N ASP A 155 -26.41 -16.53 -1.94
CA ASP A 155 -27.70 -16.98 -1.40
C ASP A 155 -28.76 -15.85 -1.38
N ASN A 156 -28.86 -15.05 -2.44
CA ASN A 156 -30.04 -14.21 -2.76
C ASN A 156 -30.13 -13.94 -4.27
#